data_AF-A0A8D8PQ24-F1
#
_entry.id   AF-A0A8D8PQ24-F1
#
_cell.length_a   1.000
_cell.length_b   1.000
_cell.length_c   1.000
_cell.angle_alpha   90.00
_cell.angle_beta   90.00
_cell.angle_gamma   90.00
#
_symmetry.space_group_name_H-M   'P 1'
#
loop_
_entity.id
_entity.type
_entity.pdbx_description
1 polymer ?
#
loop_
_entity_poly.entity_id
_entity_poly.type
_entity_poly.pdbx_seq_one_letter_code
_entity_poly.pdbx_strand_id
1 'polypeptide(L)'
;MSQQRTVTVCDRVHIEEKFYDPVFSDEETITMLQHSERHELALLLPHILDRKPNTYTFTKTIAEDLVRESSGHLPVVVVRPSVIMPTLKEPFPYYSNDKNSVLSLATAVGVGLLRVVSFANDNRLDMIPGDMTVNCIIAASWSRAVTPHSPLVYNCVSVDSPGFLRELMTANLRNLTEAKEILSDQMMWLPHLIIVENTFCLYFLYYILHLLPGLFFSLAEQYFNRKSMIMKIYRKLFFLSKTVRYFMFNNWSFTTDNTKSLLFKLNARDRELFDFNIMSVDWMNYYCFMGRCAARYVLKANDNKDNYYPKEMYKRKMKYIEPIDITIRWTFRLALVYLSYNMLCAVAV
;
A
#
# COMPACT_ATOMS: atom_id res chain seq x y z
N MET A 1 -9.41 -9.57 7.78
CA MET A 1 -9.57 -8.20 7.26
C MET A 1 -8.21 -7.55 7.24
N SER A 2 -7.67 -7.17 6.08
CA SER A 2 -6.46 -6.34 6.02
C SER A 2 -6.87 -4.92 6.42
N GLN A 3 -6.46 -4.46 7.60
CA GLN A 3 -6.66 -3.07 8.00
C GLN A 3 -5.78 -2.20 7.10
N GLN A 4 -6.40 -1.43 6.20
CA GLN A 4 -5.72 -0.34 5.51
C GLN A 4 -5.58 0.79 6.54
N ARG A 5 -4.36 1.03 7.00
CA ARG A 5 -4.03 2.20 7.83
C ARG A 5 -3.69 3.35 6.88
N THR A 6 -4.73 3.94 6.32
CA THR A 6 -4.66 5.09 5.40
C THR A 6 -5.24 6.33 6.06
N VAL A 7 -4.99 7.47 5.41
CA VAL A 7 -5.49 8.80 5.73
C VAL A 7 -6.96 8.77 6.18
N THR A 8 -7.21 9.23 7.39
CA THR A 8 -8.54 9.22 8.06
C THR A 8 -9.54 10.15 7.36
N VAL A 9 -9.05 11.30 6.89
CA VAL A 9 -9.79 12.29 6.11
C VAL A 9 -9.41 12.14 4.63
N CYS A 10 -10.10 11.25 3.92
CA CYS A 10 -9.78 10.96 2.51
C CYS A 10 -10.84 11.49 1.52
N ASP A 11 -11.93 12.05 2.03
CA ASP A 11 -13.05 12.66 1.30
C ASP A 11 -12.80 14.12 0.85
N ARG A 12 -11.62 14.67 1.20
CA ARG A 12 -11.17 16.02 0.81
C ARG A 12 -9.93 15.93 -0.06
N VAL A 13 -9.74 16.89 -0.96
CA VAL A 13 -8.54 16.98 -1.81
C VAL A 13 -7.35 17.59 -1.06
N HIS A 14 -7.64 18.56 -0.18
CA HIS A 14 -6.67 19.20 0.68
C HIS A 14 -6.99 18.92 2.15
N ILE A 15 -6.00 18.43 2.89
CA ILE A 15 -6.14 17.97 4.28
C ILE A 15 -5.27 18.84 5.18
N GLU A 16 -5.93 19.64 6.00
CA GLU A 16 -5.32 20.56 6.94
C GLU A 16 -5.12 19.88 8.31
N GLU A 17 -4.26 20.46 9.13
CA GLU A 17 -4.01 20.02 10.51
C GLU A 17 -5.06 20.58 11.48
N LYS A 18 -6.32 20.26 11.20
CA LYS A 18 -7.49 20.62 12.01
C LYS A 18 -8.48 19.47 12.10
N PHE A 19 -9.39 19.55 13.06
CA PHE A 19 -10.53 18.64 13.13
C PHE A 19 -11.56 18.96 12.04
N TYR A 20 -12.28 17.93 11.61
CA TYR A 20 -13.38 18.04 10.67
C TYR A 20 -14.61 17.45 11.31
N ASP A 21 -15.76 18.11 11.14
CA ASP A 21 -17.01 17.61 11.68
C ASP A 21 -17.40 16.30 10.96
N PRO A 22 -17.78 15.25 11.71
CA PRO A 22 -18.26 14.01 11.10
C PRO A 22 -19.68 14.20 10.58
N VAL A 23 -20.10 13.31 9.67
CA VAL A 23 -21.48 13.28 9.16
C VAL A 23 -22.46 12.81 10.24
N PHE A 24 -22.02 11.91 11.11
CA PHE A 24 -22.76 11.39 12.25
C PHE A 24 -21.88 11.50 13.50
N SER A 25 -22.47 11.86 14.64
CA SER A 25 -21.79 11.76 15.93
C SER A 25 -21.56 10.30 16.32
N ASP A 26 -20.74 10.07 17.34
CA ASP A 26 -20.57 8.75 17.93
C ASP A 26 -21.88 8.23 18.54
N GLU A 27 -22.65 9.07 19.22
CA GLU A 27 -23.97 8.75 19.79
C GLU A 27 -24.99 8.34 18.72
N GLU A 28 -25.07 9.10 17.62
CA GLU A 28 -25.95 8.80 16.48
C GLU A 28 -25.53 7.47 15.83
N THR A 29 -24.23 7.27 15.65
CA THR A 29 -23.68 6.04 15.07
C THR A 29 -23.96 4.83 15.95
N ILE A 30 -23.78 4.93 17.27
CA ILE A 30 -24.06 3.85 18.22
C ILE A 30 -25.56 3.55 18.23
N THR A 31 -26.41 4.57 18.25
CA THR A 31 -27.86 4.42 18.25
C THR A 31 -28.33 3.72 16.98
N MET A 32 -27.83 4.12 15.81
CA MET A 32 -28.09 3.45 14.52
C MET A 32 -27.66 1.97 14.56
N LEU A 33 -26.48 1.67 15.11
CA LEU A 33 -26.00 0.29 15.21
C LEU A 33 -26.81 -0.58 16.19
N GLN A 34 -27.35 0.01 17.26
CA GLN A 34 -28.15 -0.70 18.27
C GLN A 34 -29.58 -0.99 17.82
N HIS A 35 -30.14 -0.14 16.95
CA HIS A 35 -31.55 -0.19 16.55
C HIS A 35 -31.77 -0.60 15.09
N SER A 36 -30.73 -1.08 14.41
CA SER A 36 -30.83 -1.57 13.02
C SER A 36 -30.34 -2.99 12.89
N GLU A 37 -31.04 -3.77 12.07
CA GLU A 37 -30.61 -5.12 11.74
C GLU A 37 -29.44 -5.12 10.76
N ARG A 38 -28.61 -6.17 10.79
CA ARG A 38 -27.39 -6.23 9.95
C ARG A 38 -27.68 -6.11 8.45
N HIS A 39 -28.82 -6.62 8.01
CA HIS A 39 -29.23 -6.56 6.60
C HIS A 39 -29.68 -5.15 6.19
N GLU A 40 -30.33 -4.41 7.09
CA GLU A 40 -30.71 -3.00 6.88
C GLU A 40 -29.47 -2.13 6.79
N LEU A 41 -28.52 -2.30 7.72
CA LEU A 41 -27.24 -1.60 7.70
C LEU A 41 -26.46 -1.88 6.42
N ALA A 42 -26.52 -3.11 5.88
CA ALA A 42 -25.87 -3.45 4.61
C ALA A 42 -26.50 -2.71 3.41
N LEU A 43 -27.82 -2.50 3.42
CA LEU A 43 -28.53 -1.73 2.39
C LEU A 43 -28.25 -0.23 2.50
N LEU A 44 -28.16 0.30 3.72
CA LEU A 44 -27.91 1.72 4.01
C LEU A 44 -26.42 2.08 3.97
N LEU A 45 -25.51 1.10 4.00
CA LEU A 45 -24.06 1.31 4.09
C LEU A 45 -23.52 2.35 3.08
N PRO A 46 -23.92 2.36 1.79
CA PRO A 46 -23.44 3.37 0.84
C PRO A 46 -23.82 4.80 1.24
N HIS A 47 -24.97 4.99 1.90
CA HIS A 47 -25.43 6.29 2.38
C HIS A 47 -24.75 6.68 3.69
N ILE A 48 -24.54 5.70 4.58
CA ILE A 48 -23.83 5.90 5.85
C ILE A 48 -22.37 6.33 5.60
N LEU A 49 -21.70 5.69 4.63
CA LEU A 49 -20.33 6.01 4.29
C LEU A 49 -20.19 7.36 3.57
N ASP A 50 -21.24 7.85 2.93
CA ASP A 50 -21.22 9.06 2.09
C ASP A 50 -20.02 9.03 1.10
N ARG A 51 -19.05 9.94 1.26
CA ARG A 51 -17.85 10.02 0.41
C ARG A 51 -16.69 9.13 0.86
N LYS A 52 -16.83 8.43 1.98
CA LYS A 52 -15.78 7.58 2.55
C LYS A 52 -15.68 6.26 1.77
N PRO A 53 -14.47 5.82 1.40
CA PRO A 53 -14.29 4.61 0.60
C PRO A 53 -14.58 3.30 1.35
N ASN A 54 -14.55 3.34 2.69
CA ASN A 54 -14.75 2.15 3.52
C ASN A 54 -15.12 2.52 4.96
N THR A 55 -15.60 1.52 5.70
CA THR A 55 -15.98 1.65 7.12
C THR A 55 -14.81 2.04 8.03
N TYR A 56 -13.56 1.76 7.65
CA TYR A 56 -12.39 2.17 8.46
C TYR A 56 -12.21 3.68 8.47
N THR A 57 -12.27 4.31 7.29
CA THR A 57 -12.13 5.78 7.18
C THR A 57 -13.33 6.51 7.80
N PHE A 58 -14.51 5.91 7.74
CA PHE A 58 -15.71 6.38 8.45
C PHE A 58 -15.51 6.36 9.97
N THR A 59 -15.19 5.20 10.56
CA THR A 59 -15.05 5.07 12.01
C THR A 59 -13.88 5.88 12.57
N LYS A 60 -12.81 6.07 11.79
CA LYS A 60 -11.69 6.94 12.20
C LYS A 60 -12.07 8.42 12.24
N THR A 61 -12.99 8.87 11.39
CA THR A 61 -13.48 10.26 11.43
C THR A 61 -14.27 10.50 12.72
N ILE A 62 -15.18 9.58 13.07
CA ILE A 62 -15.95 9.64 14.32
C ILE A 62 -15.02 9.57 15.54
N ALA A 63 -14.00 8.71 15.51
CA ALA A 63 -13.05 8.60 16.61
C ALA A 63 -12.23 9.89 16.83
N GLU A 64 -11.86 10.60 15.76
CA GLU A 64 -11.20 11.89 15.89
C GLU A 64 -12.11 12.94 16.53
N ASP A 65 -13.41 12.89 16.23
CA ASP A 65 -14.38 13.79 16.84
C ASP A 65 -14.57 13.52 18.34
N LEU A 66 -14.71 12.26 18.72
CA LEU A 66 -14.78 11.86 20.14
C LEU A 66 -13.53 12.30 20.92
N VAL A 67 -12.35 12.25 20.29
CA VAL A 67 -11.10 12.77 20.87
C VAL A 67 -11.13 14.29 20.97
N ARG A 68 -11.70 15.00 19.99
CA ARG A 68 -11.90 16.46 20.03
C ARG A 68 -12.76 16.86 21.22
N GLU A 69 -13.88 16.19 21.47
CA GLU A 69 -14.76 16.47 22.60
C GLU A 69 -14.06 16.26 23.95
N SER A 70 -13.20 15.24 24.02
CA SER A 70 -12.40 14.93 25.21
C SER A 70 -11.28 15.94 25.48
N SER A 71 -10.94 16.82 24.51
CA SER A 71 -9.78 17.72 24.59
C SER A 71 -9.85 18.78 25.69
N GLY A 72 -11.05 19.08 26.20
CA GLY A 72 -11.26 19.98 27.34
C GLY A 72 -10.94 19.36 28.70
N HIS A 73 -10.93 18.03 28.79
CA HIS A 73 -10.75 17.28 30.04
C HIS A 73 -9.43 16.49 30.08
N LEU A 74 -8.88 16.15 28.91
CA LEU A 74 -7.67 15.35 28.78
C LEU A 74 -6.64 16.02 27.86
N PRO A 75 -5.33 15.84 28.12
CA PRO A 75 -4.29 16.27 27.20
C PRO A 75 -4.25 15.35 25.98
N VAL A 76 -5.11 15.63 25.00
CA VAL A 76 -5.22 14.83 23.76
C VAL A 76 -4.39 15.38 22.62
N VAL A 77 -4.00 14.50 21.71
CA VAL A 77 -3.38 14.83 20.43
C VAL A 77 -3.77 13.79 19.38
N VAL A 78 -3.95 14.24 18.14
CA VAL A 78 -4.24 13.39 16.98
C VAL A 78 -3.07 13.49 16.01
N VAL A 79 -2.45 12.36 15.72
CA VAL A 79 -1.46 12.23 14.65
C VAL A 79 -2.09 11.44 13.51
N ARG A 80 -2.11 12.01 12.32
CA ARG A 80 -2.64 11.40 11.09
C ARG A 80 -1.48 10.93 10.21
N PRO A 81 -1.06 9.66 10.31
CA PRO A 81 -0.07 9.13 9.40
C PRO A 81 -0.65 8.88 8.00
N SER A 82 0.19 8.92 6.98
CA SER A 82 -0.12 8.31 5.69
C SER A 82 0.07 6.80 5.73
N VAL A 83 0.27 6.15 4.57
CA VAL A 83 0.43 4.69 4.53
C VAL A 83 1.68 4.30 5.29
N ILE A 84 1.50 3.67 6.44
CA ILE A 84 2.63 3.23 7.29
C ILE A 84 3.36 2.07 6.61
N MET A 85 4.63 2.28 6.31
CA MET A 85 5.55 1.32 5.71
C MET A 85 6.46 0.69 6.78
N PRO A 86 7.24 -0.36 6.44
CA PRO A 86 8.21 -0.95 7.36
C PRO A 86 9.14 0.09 7.98
N THR A 87 9.70 -0.20 9.15
CA THR A 87 10.57 0.75 9.85
C THR A 87 11.81 1.08 9.02
N LEU A 88 12.32 2.30 9.13
CA LEU A 88 13.57 2.72 8.49
C LEU A 88 14.79 2.27 9.31
N LYS A 89 14.74 2.49 10.64
CA LYS A 89 15.84 2.29 11.58
C LYS A 89 15.44 1.49 12.82
N GLU A 90 14.34 1.84 13.49
CA GLU A 90 14.03 1.32 14.84
C GLU A 90 12.72 0.52 14.89
N PRO A 91 12.57 -0.52 15.74
CA PRO A 91 13.58 -1.09 16.64
C PRO A 91 14.70 -1.85 15.91
N PHE A 92 14.46 -2.20 14.65
CA PHE A 92 15.47 -2.63 13.70
C PHE A 92 14.97 -2.29 12.29
N PRO A 93 15.85 -2.10 11.30
CA PRO A 93 15.44 -1.74 9.94
C PRO A 93 14.51 -2.76 9.31
N TYR A 94 13.53 -2.26 8.55
CA TYR A 94 12.60 -3.04 7.74
C TYR A 94 11.69 -3.99 8.53
N TYR A 95 11.49 -3.71 9.81
CA TYR A 95 10.51 -4.42 10.61
C TYR A 95 9.10 -4.11 10.13
N SER A 96 8.28 -5.15 10.02
CA SER A 96 6.85 -5.01 9.83
C SER A 96 6.12 -6.10 10.60
N ASN A 97 5.26 -5.71 11.54
CA ASN A 97 4.48 -6.66 12.34
C ASN A 97 3.31 -7.25 11.54
N ASP A 98 2.80 -6.50 10.56
CA ASP A 98 1.58 -6.82 9.82
C ASP A 98 1.84 -6.98 8.32
N LYS A 99 1.02 -7.83 7.68
CA LYS A 99 0.88 -7.84 6.22
C LYS A 99 0.15 -6.57 5.78
N ASN A 100 0.86 -5.44 5.70
CA ASN A 100 0.32 -4.24 5.07
C ASN A 100 -0.11 -4.59 3.63
N SER A 101 -1.29 -4.12 3.24
CA SER A 101 -1.82 -4.19 1.87
C SER A 101 -0.81 -3.76 0.80
N VAL A 102 -0.08 -2.66 1.03
CA VAL A 102 0.89 -2.13 0.06
C VAL A 102 2.13 -3.02 -0.03
N LEU A 103 2.69 -3.44 1.11
CA LEU A 103 3.80 -4.40 1.15
C LEU A 103 3.41 -5.74 0.50
N SER A 104 2.17 -6.20 0.70
CA SER A 104 1.66 -7.44 0.10
C SER A 104 1.53 -7.34 -1.43
N LEU A 105 1.07 -6.18 -1.93
CA LEU A 105 1.01 -5.91 -3.37
C LEU A 105 2.42 -5.82 -3.96
N ALA A 106 3.33 -5.08 -3.33
CA ALA A 106 4.73 -4.98 -3.76
C ALA A 106 5.41 -6.36 -3.77
N THR A 107 5.17 -7.18 -2.75
CA THR A 107 5.65 -8.58 -2.70
C THR A 107 5.11 -9.38 -3.87
N ALA A 108 3.80 -9.30 -4.14
CA ALA A 108 3.17 -10.04 -5.23
C ALA A 108 3.72 -9.63 -6.60
N VAL A 109 4.04 -8.35 -6.80
CA VAL A 109 4.77 -7.88 -7.99
C VAL A 109 6.17 -8.46 -8.04
N GLY A 110 6.92 -8.39 -6.94
CA GLY A 110 8.28 -8.89 -6.83
C GLY A 110 8.43 -10.40 -7.07
N VAL A 111 7.42 -11.20 -6.74
CA VAL A 111 7.41 -12.65 -7.05
C VAL A 111 6.74 -12.99 -8.39
N GLY A 112 6.33 -11.98 -9.16
CA GLY A 112 5.69 -12.14 -10.47
C GLY A 112 4.23 -12.63 -10.43
N LEU A 113 3.59 -12.69 -9.26
CA LEU A 113 2.19 -13.07 -9.12
C LEU A 113 1.24 -11.94 -9.53
N LEU A 114 1.58 -10.68 -9.24
CA LEU A 114 0.81 -9.52 -9.69
C LEU A 114 1.53 -8.86 -10.86
N ARG A 115 0.89 -8.85 -12.04
CA ARG A 115 1.51 -8.48 -13.32
C ARG A 115 0.81 -7.33 -14.04
N VAL A 116 -0.41 -7.01 -13.59
CA VAL A 116 -1.15 -5.83 -14.02
C VAL A 116 -1.77 -5.17 -12.80
N VAL A 117 -1.67 -3.85 -12.72
CA VAL A 117 -2.34 -3.05 -11.70
C VAL A 117 -2.95 -1.82 -12.35
N SER A 118 -3.96 -1.27 -11.68
CA SER A 118 -4.54 -0.01 -12.07
C SER A 118 -4.07 1.08 -11.13
N PHE A 119 -3.43 2.09 -11.71
CA PHE A 119 -2.86 3.24 -11.02
C PHE A 119 -2.94 4.43 -11.97
N ALA A 120 -3.34 5.60 -11.49
CA ALA A 120 -3.30 6.82 -12.28
C ALA A 120 -1.85 7.30 -12.42
N ASN A 121 -1.44 7.68 -13.63
CA ASN A 121 -0.05 7.91 -13.99
C ASN A 121 0.62 9.04 -13.18
N ASP A 122 -0.17 10.01 -12.74
CA ASP A 122 0.29 11.18 -12.00
C ASP A 122 0.00 11.09 -10.49
N ASN A 123 -0.47 9.93 -10.01
CA ASN A 123 -0.81 9.80 -8.61
C ASN A 123 0.39 9.57 -7.70
N ARG A 124 0.28 10.16 -6.50
CA ARG A 124 1.25 10.02 -5.41
C ARG A 124 0.58 9.24 -4.28
N LEU A 125 1.09 8.05 -4.01
CA LEU A 125 0.71 7.33 -2.79
C LEU A 125 1.66 7.73 -1.68
N ASP A 126 1.16 8.57 -0.77
CA ASP A 126 1.93 9.06 0.36
C ASP A 126 2.22 7.92 1.36
N MET A 127 3.48 7.76 1.74
CA MET A 127 3.98 6.64 2.53
C MET A 127 4.94 7.14 3.60
N ILE A 128 4.88 6.57 4.80
CA ILE A 128 5.76 6.98 5.90
C ILE A 128 6.34 5.77 6.64
N PRO A 129 7.65 5.75 6.96
CA PRO A 129 8.22 4.70 7.81
C PRO A 129 7.54 4.62 9.17
N GLY A 130 7.36 3.39 9.67
CA GLY A 130 6.65 3.15 10.93
C GLY A 130 7.33 3.76 12.15
N ASP A 131 8.65 3.79 12.19
CA ASP A 131 9.45 4.42 13.25
C ASP A 131 9.31 5.94 13.24
N MET A 132 9.35 6.58 12.08
CA MET A 132 9.09 8.02 11.98
C MET A 132 7.67 8.37 12.45
N THR A 133 6.68 7.52 12.15
CA THR A 133 5.31 7.69 12.67
C THR A 133 5.28 7.64 14.19
N VAL A 134 5.95 6.66 14.80
CA VAL A 134 6.02 6.51 16.26
C VAL A 134 6.75 7.70 16.89
N ASN A 135 7.86 8.15 16.30
CA ASN A 135 8.63 9.30 16.76
C ASN A 135 7.79 10.58 16.74
N CYS A 136 7.00 10.80 15.69
CA CYS A 136 6.06 11.92 15.62
C CYS A 136 4.99 11.84 16.72
N ILE A 137 4.46 10.65 17.01
CA ILE A 137 3.47 10.45 18.11
C ILE A 137 4.08 10.80 19.46
N ILE A 138 5.32 10.35 19.72
CA ILE A 138 6.03 10.63 20.97
C ILE A 138 6.28 12.14 21.12
N ALA A 139 6.81 12.78 20.09
CA ALA A 139 7.10 14.21 20.09
C ALA A 139 5.82 15.05 20.26
N ALA A 140 4.73 14.69 19.56
CA ALA A 140 3.46 15.40 19.65
C ALA A 140 2.83 15.27 21.04
N SER A 141 2.91 14.08 21.64
CA SER A 141 2.46 13.83 23.02
C SER A 141 3.25 14.65 24.03
N TRP A 142 4.57 14.70 23.89
CA TRP A 142 5.44 15.56 24.71
C TRP A 142 5.07 17.04 24.58
N SER A 143 4.90 17.54 23.35
CA SER A 143 4.54 18.94 23.13
C SER A 143 3.19 19.29 23.77
N ARG A 144 2.23 18.36 23.76
CA ARG A 144 0.92 18.52 24.41
C ARG A 144 1.03 18.55 25.93
N ALA A 145 1.89 17.71 26.50
CA ALA A 145 2.09 17.64 27.95
C ALA A 145 2.78 18.90 28.50
N VAL A 146 3.73 19.47 27.76
CA VAL A 146 4.49 20.66 28.19
C VAL A 146 3.77 21.96 27.84
N THR A 147 2.99 21.99 26.76
CA THR A 147 2.27 23.18 26.29
C THR A 147 0.77 22.88 26.13
N PRO A 148 -0.08 23.26 27.10
CA PRO A 148 -1.53 23.01 27.06
C PRO A 148 -2.27 23.66 25.88
N HIS A 149 -1.63 24.58 25.16
CA HIS A 149 -2.16 25.22 23.95
C HIS A 149 -1.44 24.75 22.66
N SER A 150 -0.69 23.64 22.71
CA SER A 150 -0.08 23.07 21.50
C SER A 150 -1.15 22.72 20.47
N PRO A 151 -0.80 22.70 19.17
CA PRO A 151 -1.68 22.13 18.15
C PRO A 151 -2.16 20.73 18.55
N LEU A 152 -3.42 20.45 18.23
CA LEU A 152 -4.07 19.19 18.57
C LEU A 152 -3.97 18.14 17.46
N VAL A 153 -3.67 18.58 16.23
CA VAL A 153 -3.65 17.73 15.04
C VAL A 153 -2.32 17.90 14.31
N TYR A 154 -1.69 16.78 13.94
CA TYR A 154 -0.44 16.71 13.20
C TYR A 154 -0.59 15.75 12.02
N ASN A 155 -0.28 16.21 10.82
CA ASN A 155 -0.23 15.35 9.64
C ASN A 155 1.19 14.77 9.51
N CYS A 156 1.33 13.46 9.70
CA CYS A 156 2.61 12.74 9.64
C CYS A 156 2.73 12.06 8.27
N VAL A 157 3.16 12.83 7.28
CA VAL A 157 3.05 12.48 5.85
C VAL A 157 4.35 12.78 5.11
N SER A 158 4.49 12.26 3.90
CA SER A 158 5.67 12.39 3.04
C SER A 158 5.51 13.35 1.86
N VAL A 159 4.55 14.27 1.94
CA VAL A 159 4.13 15.12 0.79
C VAL A 159 5.25 16.04 0.32
N ASP A 160 6.11 16.46 1.24
CA ASP A 160 7.30 17.28 0.95
C ASP A 160 8.46 16.46 0.33
N SER A 161 8.36 15.13 0.35
CA SER A 161 9.36 14.22 -0.20
C SER A 161 9.08 13.86 -1.67
N PRO A 162 10.13 13.57 -2.47
CA PRO A 162 9.99 13.07 -3.83
C PRO A 162 9.39 11.65 -3.93
N GLY A 163 9.16 10.95 -2.81
CA GLY A 163 8.82 9.52 -2.73
C GLY A 163 7.63 9.10 -3.58
N PHE A 164 7.90 8.62 -4.79
CA PHE A 164 6.87 8.22 -5.75
C PHE A 164 6.60 6.71 -5.64
N LEU A 165 5.34 6.29 -5.48
CA LEU A 165 4.97 4.86 -5.64
C LEU A 165 5.36 4.35 -7.04
N ARG A 166 5.26 5.21 -8.06
CA ARG A 166 5.76 4.88 -9.40
C ARG A 166 7.26 4.59 -9.35
N GLU A 167 8.06 5.38 -8.65
CA GLU A 167 9.49 5.13 -8.46
C GLU A 167 9.71 3.83 -7.69
N LEU A 168 8.99 3.56 -6.60
CA LEU A 168 9.02 2.25 -5.93
C LEU A 168 8.73 1.10 -6.93
N MET A 169 7.75 1.26 -7.81
CA MET A 169 7.34 0.23 -8.77
C MET A 169 8.30 0.11 -9.95
N THR A 170 8.87 1.22 -10.46
CA THR A 170 9.78 1.24 -11.61
C THR A 170 11.23 1.02 -11.22
N ALA A 171 11.68 1.54 -10.07
CA ALA A 171 13.01 1.30 -9.51
C ALA A 171 13.15 -0.17 -9.11
N ASN A 172 12.10 -0.78 -8.54
CA ASN A 172 12.12 -2.23 -8.35
C ASN A 172 12.23 -2.97 -9.69
N LEU A 173 11.53 -2.59 -10.76
CA LEU A 173 11.65 -3.31 -12.04
C LEU A 173 13.00 -3.13 -12.76
N ARG A 174 13.60 -1.93 -12.69
CA ARG A 174 14.93 -1.67 -13.28
C ARG A 174 16.04 -2.28 -12.42
N ASN A 175 15.98 -2.07 -11.11
CA ASN A 175 16.96 -2.62 -10.19
C ASN A 175 16.73 -4.10 -9.95
N LEU A 176 15.60 -4.76 -10.23
CA LEU A 176 15.48 -6.23 -10.10
C LEU A 176 16.39 -6.98 -11.09
N THR A 177 16.83 -6.33 -12.17
CA THR A 177 17.88 -6.88 -13.04
C THR A 177 19.30 -6.76 -12.44
N GLU A 178 19.54 -5.79 -11.55
CA GLU A 178 20.81 -5.60 -10.83
C GLU A 178 20.80 -6.29 -9.44
N ALA A 179 19.70 -6.15 -8.71
CA ALA A 179 19.25 -6.80 -7.49
C ALA A 179 18.88 -8.27 -7.75
N LYS A 180 19.89 -9.01 -8.22
CA LYS A 180 20.09 -10.45 -7.99
C LYS A 180 20.00 -10.83 -6.49
N GLU A 181 19.75 -9.86 -5.62
CA GLU A 181 19.49 -9.92 -4.19
C GLU A 181 18.00 -9.72 -3.84
N ILE A 182 17.01 -9.94 -4.70
CA ILE A 182 15.59 -10.03 -4.25
C ILE A 182 14.95 -11.27 -4.90
N LEU A 183 15.63 -12.41 -4.76
CA LEU A 183 15.28 -13.64 -5.46
C LEU A 183 14.75 -14.69 -4.48
N SER A 184 13.43 -14.76 -4.34
CA SER A 184 12.76 -15.81 -3.56
C SER A 184 12.56 -17.07 -4.42
N ASP A 185 12.67 -18.23 -3.78
CA ASP A 185 12.24 -19.52 -4.33
C ASP A 185 10.73 -19.57 -4.66
N GLN A 186 9.94 -18.76 -3.96
CA GLN A 186 8.50 -18.59 -4.18
C GLN A 186 8.17 -17.76 -5.43
N MET A 187 9.18 -17.22 -6.13
CA MET A 187 8.97 -16.49 -7.38
C MET A 187 8.34 -17.38 -8.46
N MET A 188 7.24 -16.92 -9.05
CA MET A 188 6.49 -17.66 -10.07
C MET A 188 6.83 -17.19 -11.48
N TRP A 189 6.93 -15.88 -11.67
CA TRP A 189 7.27 -15.24 -12.95
C TRP A 189 8.37 -14.23 -12.73
N LEU A 190 9.01 -13.80 -13.82
CA LEU A 190 9.89 -12.63 -13.74
C LEU A 190 9.08 -11.42 -13.24
N PRO A 191 9.66 -10.60 -12.34
CA PRO A 191 8.98 -9.40 -11.88
C PRO A 191 8.74 -8.48 -13.07
N HIS A 192 7.47 -8.29 -13.40
CA HIS A 192 7.05 -7.42 -14.48
C HIS A 192 5.66 -6.90 -14.17
N LEU A 193 5.50 -5.58 -14.27
CA LEU A 193 4.25 -4.92 -13.98
C LEU A 193 3.82 -4.05 -15.16
N ILE A 194 2.60 -4.28 -15.62
CA ILE A 194 1.90 -3.40 -16.54
C ILE A 194 0.99 -2.49 -15.72
N ILE A 195 1.16 -1.19 -15.87
CA ILE A 195 0.30 -0.19 -15.22
C ILE A 195 -0.71 0.29 -16.27
N VAL A 196 -2.00 0.23 -15.93
CA VAL A 196 -3.09 0.67 -16.83
C VAL A 196 -4.13 1.51 -16.08
N GLU A 197 -4.52 2.64 -16.66
CA GLU A 197 -5.60 3.46 -16.09
C GLU A 197 -6.99 2.94 -16.50
N ASN A 198 -7.10 2.45 -17.73
CA ASN A 198 -8.36 2.00 -18.30
C ASN A 198 -8.84 0.69 -17.66
N THR A 199 -10.06 0.73 -17.09
CA THR A 199 -10.68 -0.41 -16.40
C THR A 199 -10.93 -1.62 -17.31
N PHE A 200 -11.27 -1.40 -18.59
CA PHE A 200 -11.45 -2.48 -19.56
C PHE A 200 -10.10 -3.16 -19.83
N CYS A 201 -9.04 -2.39 -20.09
CA CYS A 201 -7.69 -2.93 -20.26
C CYS A 201 -7.21 -3.69 -19.02
N LEU A 202 -7.50 -3.17 -17.82
CA LEU A 202 -7.19 -3.85 -16.55
C LEU A 202 -7.83 -5.23 -16.49
N TYR A 203 -9.14 -5.33 -16.70
CA TYR A 203 -9.84 -6.62 -16.63
C TYR A 203 -9.38 -7.57 -17.73
N PHE A 204 -9.26 -7.09 -18.98
CA PHE A 204 -8.76 -7.89 -20.10
C PHE A 204 -7.38 -8.48 -19.79
N LEU A 205 -6.42 -7.65 -19.36
CA LEU A 205 -5.08 -8.10 -18.97
C LEU A 205 -5.12 -9.00 -17.73
N TYR A 206 -5.99 -8.74 -16.76
CA TYR A 206 -6.13 -9.59 -15.58
C TYR A 206 -6.63 -11.00 -15.95
N TYR A 207 -7.59 -11.11 -16.89
CA TYR A 207 -8.05 -12.41 -17.38
C TYR A 207 -6.91 -13.19 -18.05
N ILE A 208 -6.09 -12.53 -18.88
CA ILE A 208 -5.01 -13.16 -19.64
C ILE A 208 -3.78 -13.45 -18.78
N LEU A 209 -3.39 -12.53 -17.89
CA LEU A 209 -2.17 -12.61 -17.10
C LEU A 209 -2.36 -13.19 -15.70
N HIS A 210 -3.59 -13.34 -15.21
CA HIS A 210 -3.86 -13.90 -13.89
C HIS A 210 -4.81 -15.08 -13.95
N LEU A 211 -6.02 -14.89 -14.50
CA LEU A 211 -7.05 -15.93 -14.44
C LEU A 211 -6.70 -17.16 -15.28
N LEU A 212 -6.41 -16.99 -16.58
CA LEU A 212 -6.12 -18.11 -17.48
C LEU A 212 -4.90 -18.93 -17.02
N PRO A 213 -3.73 -18.32 -16.68
CA PRO A 213 -2.61 -19.06 -16.10
C PRO A 213 -2.98 -19.72 -14.77
N GLY A 214 -3.77 -19.03 -13.94
CA GLY A 214 -4.25 -19.57 -12.66
C GLY A 214 -5.10 -20.82 -12.82
N LEU A 215 -6.00 -20.85 -13.80
CA LEU A 215 -6.80 -22.04 -14.11
C LEU A 215 -5.92 -23.19 -14.59
N PHE A 216 -4.97 -22.92 -15.50
CA PHE A 216 -4.02 -23.92 -15.96
C PHE A 216 -3.21 -24.53 -14.80
N PHE A 217 -2.62 -23.69 -13.94
CA PHE A 217 -1.89 -24.17 -12.78
C PHE A 217 -2.78 -24.89 -11.77
N SER A 218 -4.04 -24.45 -11.60
CA SER A 218 -5.00 -25.10 -10.71
C SER A 218 -5.37 -26.50 -11.19
N LEU A 219 -5.54 -26.69 -12.51
CA LEU A 219 -5.77 -27.99 -13.11
C LEU A 219 -4.55 -28.90 -12.96
N ALA A 220 -3.34 -28.36 -13.16
CA ALA A 220 -2.10 -29.09 -12.90
C ALA A 220 -1.96 -29.47 -11.42
N GLU A 221 -2.26 -28.57 -10.48
CA GLU A 221 -2.29 -28.86 -9.04
C GLU A 221 -3.24 -30.02 -8.75
N GLN A 222 -4.45 -30.00 -9.30
CA GLN A 222 -5.43 -31.09 -9.13
C GLN A 222 -4.97 -32.41 -9.74
N TYR A 223 -4.37 -32.38 -10.93
CA TYR A 223 -3.80 -33.56 -11.57
C TYR A 223 -2.72 -34.24 -10.70
N PHE A 224 -1.90 -33.45 -10.00
CA PHE A 224 -0.92 -33.94 -9.04
C PHE A 224 -1.47 -34.16 -7.62
N ASN A 225 -2.80 -34.22 -7.43
CA ASN A 225 -3.47 -34.37 -6.14
C ASN A 225 -3.06 -33.32 -5.09
N ARG A 226 -2.74 -32.10 -5.54
CA ARG A 226 -2.42 -30.94 -4.69
C ARG A 226 -3.64 -30.03 -4.55
N LYS A 227 -3.71 -29.34 -3.42
CA LYS A 227 -4.76 -28.33 -3.18
C LYS A 227 -4.56 -27.14 -4.11
N SER A 228 -5.62 -26.66 -4.75
CA SER A 228 -5.57 -25.49 -5.62
C SER A 228 -5.28 -24.20 -4.83
N MET A 229 -4.01 -23.81 -4.74
CA MET A 229 -3.57 -22.67 -3.94
C MET A 229 -3.46 -21.40 -4.78
N ILE A 230 -3.05 -21.53 -6.05
CA ILE A 230 -2.84 -20.38 -6.93
C ILE A 230 -4.12 -19.56 -7.15
N MET A 231 -5.26 -20.23 -7.34
CA MET A 231 -6.55 -19.58 -7.50
C MET A 231 -7.00 -18.84 -6.24
N LYS A 232 -6.65 -19.34 -5.06
CA LYS A 232 -6.90 -18.64 -3.78
C LYS A 232 -6.05 -17.37 -3.69
N ILE A 233 -4.81 -17.43 -4.18
CA ILE A 233 -3.90 -16.27 -4.20
C ILE A 233 -4.43 -15.21 -5.17
N TYR A 234 -4.75 -15.57 -6.42
CA TYR A 234 -5.27 -14.60 -7.39
C TYR A 234 -6.59 -13.97 -6.94
N ARG A 235 -7.52 -14.74 -6.36
CA ARG A 235 -8.74 -14.18 -5.75
C ARG A 235 -8.44 -13.15 -4.67
N LYS A 236 -7.47 -13.41 -3.79
CA LYS A 236 -7.03 -12.46 -2.75
C LYS A 236 -6.41 -11.21 -3.36
N LEU A 237 -5.54 -11.35 -4.36
CA LEU A 237 -4.89 -10.23 -5.04
C LEU A 237 -5.91 -9.34 -5.77
N PHE A 238 -6.91 -9.94 -6.41
CA PHE A 238 -8.00 -9.20 -7.05
C PHE A 238 -8.86 -8.42 -6.06
N PHE A 239 -9.20 -9.03 -4.94
CA PHE A 239 -9.94 -8.33 -3.89
C PHE A 239 -9.09 -7.18 -3.34
N LEU A 240 -7.82 -7.43 -3.04
CA LEU A 240 -6.89 -6.43 -2.55
C LEU A 240 -6.73 -5.25 -3.51
N SER A 241 -6.58 -5.52 -4.82
CA SER A 241 -6.46 -4.47 -5.84
C SER A 241 -7.72 -3.61 -5.94
N LYS A 242 -8.92 -4.22 -5.77
CA LYS A 242 -10.17 -3.47 -5.66
C LYS A 242 -10.22 -2.60 -4.41
N THR A 243 -9.81 -3.12 -3.25
CA THR A 243 -9.85 -2.37 -1.98
C THR A 243 -8.89 -1.18 -1.98
N VAL A 244 -7.71 -1.29 -2.61
CA VAL A 244 -6.76 -0.16 -2.68
C VAL A 244 -7.10 0.83 -3.79
N ARG A 245 -7.99 0.49 -4.73
CA ARG A 245 -8.24 1.29 -5.94
C ARG A 245 -8.55 2.74 -5.62
N TYR A 246 -9.38 3.02 -4.62
CA TYR A 246 -9.70 4.40 -4.25
C TYR A 246 -8.45 5.22 -3.92
N PHE A 247 -7.52 4.66 -3.15
CA PHE A 247 -6.26 5.32 -2.78
C PHE A 247 -5.26 5.40 -3.93
N MET A 248 -5.35 4.48 -4.89
CA MET A 248 -4.50 4.46 -6.08
C MET A 248 -4.95 5.50 -7.13
N PHE A 249 -6.19 6.00 -7.05
CA PHE A 249 -6.80 6.89 -8.04
C PHE A 249 -7.08 8.31 -7.53
N ASN A 250 -6.92 8.57 -6.23
CA ASN A 250 -7.05 9.91 -5.67
C ASN A 250 -5.69 10.44 -5.19
N ASN A 251 -5.49 11.74 -5.35
CA ASN A 251 -4.35 12.48 -4.81
C ASN A 251 -4.81 13.38 -3.68
N TRP A 252 -3.96 13.47 -2.67
CA TRP A 252 -4.17 14.34 -1.54
C TRP A 252 -2.99 15.30 -1.39
N SER A 253 -3.32 16.54 -1.04
CA SER A 253 -2.35 17.52 -0.56
C SER A 253 -2.59 17.74 0.93
N PHE A 254 -1.53 18.07 1.66
CA PHE A 254 -1.60 18.18 3.11
C PHE A 254 -0.90 19.45 3.59
N THR A 255 -1.47 20.08 4.61
CA THR A 255 -0.76 21.03 5.46
C THR A 255 0.08 20.25 6.46
N THR A 256 1.32 20.66 6.70
CA THR A 256 2.26 20.01 7.63
C THR A 256 2.98 21.00 8.55
N ASP A 257 2.42 22.21 8.72
CA ASP A 257 3.05 23.31 9.44
C ASP A 257 3.25 23.00 10.93
N ASN A 258 2.27 22.37 11.58
CA ASN A 258 2.37 21.90 12.97
C ASN A 258 3.41 20.80 13.09
N THR A 259 3.42 19.80 12.21
CA THR A 259 4.42 18.72 12.20
C THR A 259 5.83 19.26 11.99
N LYS A 260 6.02 20.19 11.03
CA LYS A 260 7.31 20.85 10.79
C LYS A 260 7.75 21.66 12.01
N SER A 261 6.86 22.48 12.56
CA SER A 261 7.11 23.27 13.77
C SER A 261 7.50 22.39 14.97
N LEU A 262 6.86 21.23 15.13
CA LEU A 262 7.15 20.28 16.19
C LEU A 262 8.60 19.78 16.13
N LEU A 263 9.11 19.45 14.94
CA LEU A 263 10.49 19.02 14.75
C LEU A 263 11.50 20.11 15.18
N PHE A 264 11.19 21.38 14.90
CA PHE A 264 12.04 22.52 15.29
C PHE A 264 12.01 22.80 16.80
N LYS A 265 10.94 22.43 17.51
CA LYS A 265 10.83 22.59 18.98
C LYS A 265 11.68 21.58 19.76
N LEU A 266 12.00 20.44 19.16
CA LEU A 266 12.86 19.44 19.82
C LEU A 266 14.28 19.97 19.97
N ASN A 267 14.88 19.69 21.13
CA ASN A 267 16.32 19.92 21.34
C ASN A 267 17.15 18.94 20.49
N ALA A 268 18.47 19.17 20.42
CA ALA A 268 19.36 18.38 19.56
C ALA A 268 19.31 16.87 19.86
N ARG A 269 19.27 16.49 21.15
CA ARG A 269 19.25 15.08 21.56
C ARG A 269 17.93 14.41 21.21
N ASP A 270 16.81 15.05 21.51
CA ASP A 270 15.48 14.50 21.23
C ASP A 270 15.19 14.46 19.73
N ARG A 271 15.75 15.39 18.94
CA ARG A 271 15.68 15.35 17.48
C ARG A 271 16.43 14.16 16.89
N GLU A 272 17.53 13.74 17.50
CA GLU A 272 18.28 12.54 17.08
C GLU A 272 17.56 11.24 17.48
N LEU A 273 16.99 11.20 18.69
CA LEU A 273 16.28 10.02 19.21
C LEU A 273 14.90 9.84 18.57
N PHE A 274 14.18 10.93 18.35
CA PHE A 274 12.82 10.93 17.82
C PHE A 274 12.76 11.62 16.46
N ASP A 275 13.68 11.28 15.55
CA ASP A 275 13.68 11.85 14.21
C ASP A 275 12.45 11.37 13.42
N PHE A 276 11.73 12.32 12.84
CA PHE A 276 10.65 12.10 11.87
C PHE A 276 10.75 13.07 10.69
N ASN A 277 11.96 13.58 10.42
CA ASN A 277 12.24 14.43 9.27
C ASN A 277 12.19 13.63 7.97
N ILE A 278 11.07 13.67 7.28
CA ILE A 278 10.86 12.88 6.06
C ILE A 278 11.80 13.27 4.90
N MET A 279 12.40 14.45 4.95
CA MET A 279 13.36 14.95 3.96
C MET A 279 14.74 14.29 4.09
N SER A 280 15.07 13.69 5.23
CA SER A 280 16.35 13.00 5.44
C SER A 280 16.38 11.59 4.86
N VAL A 281 15.22 11.07 4.43
CA VAL A 281 15.08 9.69 3.97
C VAL A 281 15.64 9.52 2.56
N ASP A 282 16.58 8.60 2.40
CA ASP A 282 16.98 8.08 1.10
C ASP A 282 15.94 7.08 0.59
N TRP A 283 14.96 7.60 -0.16
CA TRP A 283 13.84 6.84 -0.68
C TRP A 283 14.25 5.72 -1.63
N MET A 284 15.28 5.93 -2.44
CA MET A 284 15.75 4.92 -3.38
C MET A 284 16.31 3.70 -2.64
N ASN A 285 17.17 3.93 -1.65
CA ASN A 285 17.68 2.86 -0.81
C ASN A 285 16.56 2.20 0.00
N TYR A 286 15.70 2.99 0.65
CA TYR A 286 14.58 2.48 1.43
C TYR A 286 13.67 1.55 0.63
N TYR A 287 13.36 1.91 -0.63
CA TYR A 287 12.57 1.08 -1.54
C TYR A 287 13.27 -0.20 -1.97
N CYS A 288 14.59 -0.20 -2.24
CA CYS A 288 15.33 -1.42 -2.55
C CYS A 288 15.30 -2.42 -1.37
N PHE A 289 15.44 -1.92 -0.14
CA PHE A 289 15.43 -2.79 1.04
C PHE A 289 14.03 -3.31 1.42
N MET A 290 12.95 -2.66 0.97
CA MET A 290 11.60 -3.21 1.14
C MET A 290 11.44 -4.61 0.52
N GLY A 291 12.18 -4.95 -0.53
CA GLY A 291 12.22 -6.32 -1.06
C GLY A 291 12.70 -7.34 -0.01
N ARG A 292 13.64 -6.95 0.86
CA ARG A 292 14.11 -7.79 1.97
C ARG A 292 13.05 -7.93 3.06
N CYS A 293 12.33 -6.84 3.38
CA CYS A 293 11.16 -6.90 4.27
C CYS A 293 10.11 -7.89 3.76
N ALA A 294 9.78 -7.82 2.47
CA ALA A 294 8.83 -8.70 1.82
C ALA A 294 9.26 -10.17 1.92
N ALA A 295 10.52 -10.47 1.63
CA ALA A 295 11.07 -11.83 1.74
C ALA A 295 10.96 -12.38 3.16
N ARG A 296 11.30 -11.57 4.17
CA ARG A 296 11.30 -11.99 5.58
C ARG A 296 9.89 -12.13 6.15
N TYR A 297 9.10 -11.07 6.09
CA TYR A 297 7.84 -10.97 6.85
C TYR A 297 6.60 -11.42 6.05
N VAL A 298 6.64 -11.34 4.71
CA VAL A 298 5.50 -11.74 3.87
C VAL A 298 5.68 -13.17 3.34
N LEU A 299 6.84 -13.46 2.74
CA LEU A 299 7.15 -14.78 2.16
C LEU A 299 7.63 -15.80 3.21
N LYS A 300 7.98 -15.34 4.43
CA LYS A 300 8.50 -16.18 5.52
C LYS A 300 9.72 -17.00 5.10
N ALA A 301 10.64 -16.39 4.36
CA ALA A 301 11.93 -17.02 4.07
C ALA A 301 12.67 -17.34 5.39
N ASN A 302 13.31 -18.51 5.48
CA ASN A 302 13.98 -18.96 6.71
C ASN A 302 15.13 -17.99 7.11
N ASP A 303 15.10 -17.53 8.35
CA ASP A 303 16.04 -16.55 8.94
C ASP A 303 17.47 -17.10 9.18
N ASN A 304 17.70 -18.41 9.08
CA ASN A 304 18.99 -19.05 9.44
C ASN A 304 20.10 -18.95 8.39
N LYS A 305 19.96 -18.12 7.36
CA LYS A 305 21.00 -17.90 6.36
C LYS A 305 21.11 -16.41 6.09
N ASP A 306 22.23 -15.82 6.47
CA ASP A 306 22.69 -14.51 5.98
C ASP A 306 22.71 -14.44 4.43
N ASN A 307 22.58 -15.59 3.77
CA ASN A 307 22.19 -15.73 2.37
C ASN A 307 20.67 -15.90 2.22
N TYR A 308 19.96 -14.78 2.13
CA TYR A 308 18.53 -14.71 1.75
C TYR A 308 18.19 -15.31 0.37
N TYR A 309 19.18 -15.79 -0.38
CA TYR A 309 19.02 -16.22 -1.77
C TYR A 309 19.54 -17.64 -1.97
N PRO A 310 18.68 -18.64 -2.22
CA PRO A 310 19.10 -19.87 -2.89
C PRO A 310 19.39 -19.54 -4.37
N LYS A 311 20.45 -18.75 -4.62
CA LYS A 311 20.85 -18.27 -5.95
C LYS A 311 20.89 -19.41 -6.96
N GLU A 312 21.30 -20.61 -6.54
CA GLU A 312 21.36 -21.77 -7.42
C GLU A 312 19.99 -22.35 -7.78
N MET A 313 19.09 -22.52 -6.81
CA MET A 313 17.75 -23.05 -7.08
C MET A 313 16.94 -22.07 -7.94
N TYR A 314 17.10 -20.78 -7.66
CA TYR A 314 16.63 -19.71 -8.53
C TYR A 314 17.21 -19.83 -9.94
N LYS A 315 18.54 -19.87 -10.10
CA LYS A 315 19.19 -19.94 -11.43
C LYS A 315 18.67 -21.13 -12.24
N ARG A 316 18.48 -22.28 -11.59
CA ARG A 316 17.90 -23.48 -12.22
C ARG A 316 16.45 -23.26 -12.65
N LYS A 317 15.61 -22.66 -11.80
CA LYS A 317 14.20 -22.37 -12.10
C LYS A 317 14.07 -21.32 -13.22
N MET A 318 14.90 -20.28 -13.19
CA MET A 318 14.90 -19.21 -14.19
C MET A 318 15.37 -19.65 -15.56
N LYS A 319 16.31 -20.59 -15.64
CA LYS A 319 16.71 -21.20 -16.91
C LYS A 319 15.52 -21.68 -17.75
N TYR A 320 14.43 -22.10 -17.11
CA TYR A 320 13.20 -22.54 -17.77
C TYR A 320 12.12 -21.45 -17.81
N ILE A 321 11.92 -20.70 -16.72
CA ILE A 321 10.85 -19.69 -16.64
C ILE A 321 11.13 -18.47 -17.51
N GLU A 322 12.38 -18.01 -17.56
CA GLU A 322 12.78 -16.82 -18.31
C GLU A 322 12.46 -16.92 -19.81
N PRO A 323 12.88 -17.97 -20.55
CA PRO A 323 12.54 -18.09 -21.96
C PRO A 323 11.03 -18.26 -22.19
N ILE A 324 10.32 -18.97 -21.32
CA ILE A 324 8.86 -19.13 -21.41
C ILE A 324 8.17 -17.77 -21.23
N ASP A 325 8.54 -17.01 -20.20
CA ASP A 325 7.97 -15.70 -19.90
C ASP A 325 8.30 -14.67 -20.99
N ILE A 326 9.54 -14.65 -21.50
CA ILE A 326 9.95 -13.83 -22.65
C ILE A 326 9.11 -14.19 -23.87
N THR A 327 8.94 -15.48 -24.17
CA THR A 327 8.15 -15.93 -25.32
C THR A 327 6.70 -15.51 -25.20
N ILE A 328 6.07 -15.73 -24.04
CA ILE A 328 4.68 -15.28 -23.76
C ILE A 328 4.55 -13.77 -23.93
N ARG A 329 5.54 -12.99 -23.49
CA ARG A 329 5.54 -11.53 -23.64
C ARG A 329 5.61 -11.09 -25.10
N TRP A 330 6.51 -11.68 -25.89
CA TRP A 330 6.65 -11.34 -27.30
C TRP A 330 5.45 -11.79 -28.12
N THR A 331 4.92 -12.99 -27.88
CA THR A 331 3.71 -13.46 -28.56
C THR A 331 2.51 -12.58 -28.23
N PHE A 332 2.36 -12.17 -26.97
CA PHE A 332 1.29 -11.23 -26.57
C PHE A 332 1.44 -9.86 -27.24
N ARG A 333 2.65 -9.29 -27.29
CA ARG A 333 2.91 -8.01 -27.99
C ARG A 333 2.64 -8.11 -29.49
N LEU A 334 3.08 -9.18 -30.13
CA LEU A 334 2.81 -9.43 -31.55
C LEU A 334 1.31 -9.59 -31.82
N ALA A 335 0.59 -10.31 -30.96
CA ALA A 335 -0.87 -10.44 -31.06
C ALA A 335 -1.57 -9.08 -30.92
N LEU A 336 -1.15 -8.24 -29.97
CA LEU A 336 -1.67 -6.88 -29.83
C LEU A 336 -1.40 -6.04 -31.08
N VAL A 337 -0.17 -6.05 -31.62
CA VAL A 337 0.18 -5.32 -32.85
C VAL A 337 -0.68 -5.80 -34.02
N TYR A 338 -0.85 -7.11 -34.18
CA TYR A 338 -1.68 -7.69 -35.23
C TYR A 338 -3.16 -7.30 -35.11
N LEU A 339 -3.73 -7.35 -33.91
CA LEU A 339 -5.11 -6.92 -33.65
C LEU A 339 -5.29 -5.42 -33.90
N SER A 340 -4.30 -4.61 -33.50
CA SER A 340 -4.30 -3.16 -33.73
C SER A 340 -4.26 -2.84 -35.22
N TYR A 341 -3.38 -3.52 -35.97
CA TYR A 341 -3.27 -3.39 -37.42
C TYR A 341 -4.58 -3.75 -38.12
N ASN A 342 -5.20 -4.88 -37.76
CA ASN A 342 -6.47 -5.28 -38.36
C ASN A 342 -7.61 -4.32 -38.04
N MET A 343 -7.67 -3.76 -36.82
CA MET A 343 -8.67 -2.73 -36.50
C MET A 343 -8.45 -1.45 -37.29
N LEU A 344 -7.19 -1.01 -37.48
CA LEU A 344 -6.87 0.15 -38.32
C LEU A 344 -7.25 -0.08 -39.78
N CYS A 345 -6.96 -1.27 -40.32
CA CYS A 345 -7.37 -1.65 -41.68
C CYS A 345 -8.89 -1.72 -41.84
N ALA A 346 -9.63 -2.16 -40.81
CA ALA A 346 -11.09 -2.25 -40.83
C ALA A 346 -11.80 -0.89 -40.73
N VAL A 347 -11.15 0.13 -40.18
CA VAL A 347 -11.67 1.51 -40.09
C VAL A 347 -11.27 2.35 -41.32
N ALA A 348 -10.25 1.92 -42.07
CA ALA A 348 -9.78 2.57 -43.29
C ALA A 348 -10.54 2.15 -44.57
N VAL A 349 -11.51 1.25 -44.44
CA VAL A 349 -12.48 0.82 -45.47
C VAL A 349 -13.85 1.35 -45.09
#